data_AF-A0A850ZRL2-F1
#
_entry.id   AF-A0A850ZRL2-F1
#
_cell.length_a   1.000
_cell.length_b   1.000
_cell.length_c   1.000
_cell.angle_alpha   90.00
_cell.angle_beta   90.00
_cell.angle_gamma   90.00
#
_symmetry.space_group_name_H-M   'P 1'
#
loop_
_entity.id
_entity.type
_entity.pdbx_description
1 polymer ?
#
loop_
_entity_poly.entity_id
_entity_poly.type
_entity_poly.pdbx_seq_one_letter_code
_entity_poly.pdbx_strand_id
1 'polypeptide(L)'
;KLLERYRRAGEGVRGAGPGALLVQEGMEQEWQTLQESPPPLGGREALAQMLEDPDELAVLEEIQQELILQEQSVIEEYERSLQFDEECLNAMLDGLDASNKVICPVCRKNNLTVRNHLVFCQCGLHISTQGMTEGKLRSLLENSVTEHSHRCFHNPEFTVTSGMEEEASLLMSCPV
;
A
#
# COMPACT_ATOMS: atom_id res chain seq x y z
N LYS A 1 14.91 -16.18 -24.59
CA LYS A 1 14.71 -16.46 -23.15
C LYS A 1 14.94 -17.94 -22.93
N LEU A 2 16.17 -18.24 -22.55
CA LEU A 2 16.70 -19.58 -22.32
C LEU A 2 15.94 -20.24 -21.16
N LEU A 3 15.65 -19.47 -20.10
CA LEU A 3 14.86 -19.91 -18.96
C LEU A 3 13.45 -20.39 -19.33
N GLU A 4 12.78 -19.68 -20.23
CA GLU A 4 11.44 -20.05 -20.69
C GLU A 4 11.45 -21.39 -21.46
N ARG A 5 12.55 -21.68 -22.18
CA ARG A 5 12.72 -22.98 -22.84
C ARG A 5 12.95 -24.10 -21.82
N TYR A 6 13.76 -23.87 -20.79
CA TYR A 6 13.96 -24.82 -19.70
C TYR A 6 12.68 -25.07 -18.91
N ARG A 7 11.92 -24.02 -18.61
CA ARG A 7 10.62 -24.12 -17.93
C ARG A 7 9.63 -24.96 -18.74
N ARG A 8 9.51 -24.68 -20.04
CA ARG A 8 8.66 -25.47 -20.96
C ARG A 8 9.13 -26.91 -21.13
N ALA A 9 10.43 -27.16 -21.14
CA ALA A 9 10.99 -28.51 -21.20
C ALA A 9 10.65 -29.31 -19.92
N GLY A 10 10.66 -28.68 -18.75
CA GLY A 10 10.21 -29.28 -17.49
C GLY A 10 8.70 -29.50 -17.42
N GLU A 11 7.91 -28.62 -18.03
CA GLU A 11 6.44 -28.74 -18.12
C GLU A 11 5.99 -29.83 -19.11
N GLY A 12 6.75 -30.08 -20.18
CA GLY A 12 6.48 -31.17 -21.12
C GLY A 12 6.51 -32.57 -20.50
N VAL A 13 7.16 -32.74 -19.35
CA VAL A 13 7.20 -33.99 -18.56
C VAL A 13 6.03 -34.09 -17.57
N ARG A 14 5.42 -32.96 -17.18
CA ARG A 14 4.30 -32.89 -16.23
C ARG A 14 2.95 -32.73 -16.93
N GLY A 15 2.64 -33.62 -17.86
CA GLY A 15 1.28 -33.73 -18.39
C GLY A 15 0.29 -34.01 -17.26
N ALA A 16 -0.74 -33.16 -17.11
CA ALA A 16 -1.77 -33.23 -16.08
C ALA A 16 -2.68 -34.47 -16.23
N GLY A 17 -2.17 -35.63 -15.83
CA GLY A 17 -2.92 -36.88 -15.65
C GLY A 17 -2.50 -37.59 -14.36
N PRO A 18 -3.17 -38.70 -13.99
CA PRO A 18 -2.84 -39.50 -12.79
C PRO A 18 -1.35 -39.92 -12.69
N GLY A 19 -0.62 -39.92 -13.82
CA GLY A 19 0.82 -40.15 -13.87
C GLY A 19 1.68 -39.04 -13.27
N ALA A 20 1.21 -37.79 -13.17
CA ALA A 20 2.00 -36.69 -12.61
C ALA A 20 2.24 -36.84 -11.09
N LEU A 21 1.25 -37.38 -10.37
CA LEU A 21 1.37 -37.69 -8.94
C LEU A 21 2.29 -38.89 -8.71
N LEU A 22 2.18 -39.92 -9.54
CA LEU A 22 3.05 -41.11 -9.46
C LEU A 22 4.51 -40.78 -9.79
N VAL A 23 4.74 -39.87 -10.74
CA VAL A 23 6.08 -39.35 -11.06
C VAL A 23 6.63 -38.50 -9.91
N GLN A 24 5.79 -37.69 -9.25
CA GLN A 24 6.21 -36.89 -8.10
C GLN A 24 6.60 -37.78 -6.90
N GLU A 25 5.78 -38.79 -6.56
CA GLU A 25 6.10 -39.75 -5.50
C GLU A 25 7.34 -40.61 -5.83
N GLY A 26 7.48 -41.03 -7.09
CA GLY A 26 8.67 -41.77 -7.55
C GLY A 26 9.93 -40.91 -7.50
N MET A 27 9.84 -39.65 -7.93
CA MET A 27 10.97 -38.71 -7.83
C MET A 27 11.33 -38.38 -6.38
N GLU A 28 10.36 -38.24 -5.47
CA GLU A 28 10.62 -38.02 -4.05
C GLU A 28 11.31 -39.22 -3.40
N GLN A 29 10.90 -40.45 -3.74
CA GLN A 29 11.53 -41.68 -3.22
C GLN A 29 12.95 -41.87 -3.76
N GLU A 30 13.17 -41.64 -5.06
CA GLU A 30 14.50 -41.70 -5.66
C GLU A 30 15.40 -40.56 -5.14
N TRP A 31 14.85 -39.36 -4.92
CA TRP A 31 15.57 -38.22 -4.35
C TRP A 31 15.98 -38.45 -2.89
N GLN A 32 15.12 -39.07 -2.09
CA GLN A 32 15.44 -39.49 -0.72
C GLN A 32 16.57 -40.54 -0.73
N THR A 33 16.50 -41.51 -1.64
CA THR A 33 17.55 -42.54 -1.81
C THR A 33 18.89 -41.92 -2.23
N LEU A 34 18.86 -40.89 -3.09
CA LEU A 34 20.04 -40.12 -3.51
C LEU A 34 20.60 -39.22 -2.41
N GLN A 35 19.79 -38.75 -1.46
CA GLN A 35 20.29 -38.00 -0.28
C GLN A 35 20.92 -38.91 0.77
N GLU A 36 20.37 -40.12 0.94
CA GLU A 36 20.86 -41.10 1.91
C GLU A 36 22.16 -41.79 1.48
N SER A 37 22.42 -41.85 0.16
CA SER A 37 23.72 -42.23 -0.37
C SER A 37 24.64 -41.00 -0.46
N PRO A 38 25.92 -41.06 -0.01
CA PRO A 38 26.88 -40.03 -0.40
C PRO A 38 26.90 -39.95 -1.95
N PRO A 39 27.00 -38.74 -2.54
CA PRO A 39 27.05 -38.63 -3.98
C PRO A 39 28.18 -39.54 -4.47
N PRO A 40 27.97 -40.37 -5.50
CA PRO A 40 29.08 -41.11 -6.09
C PRO A 40 30.17 -40.07 -6.40
N LEU A 41 31.44 -40.41 -6.19
CA LEU A 41 32.56 -39.46 -6.40
C LEU A 41 32.42 -38.71 -7.75
N GLY A 42 31.86 -39.39 -8.76
CA GLY A 42 31.48 -38.84 -10.07
C GLY A 42 30.43 -37.73 -10.09
N GLY A 43 29.54 -37.59 -9.11
CA GLY A 43 28.57 -36.47 -9.03
C GLY A 43 29.22 -35.16 -8.58
N ARG A 44 30.16 -35.23 -7.64
CA ARG A 44 30.95 -34.05 -7.22
C ARG A 44 32.00 -33.69 -8.27
N GLU A 45 32.57 -34.69 -8.94
CA GLU A 45 33.47 -34.52 -10.08
C GLU A 45 32.74 -34.02 -11.33
N ALA A 46 31.51 -34.46 -11.60
CA ALA A 46 30.70 -33.95 -12.70
C ALA A 46 30.27 -32.50 -12.49
N LEU A 47 29.86 -32.12 -11.27
CA LEU A 47 29.61 -30.71 -10.95
C LEU A 47 30.88 -29.86 -11.07
N ALA A 48 32.03 -30.39 -10.66
CA ALA A 48 33.31 -29.71 -10.84
C ALA A 48 33.69 -29.56 -12.33
N GLN A 49 33.48 -30.61 -13.14
CA GLN A 49 33.74 -30.58 -14.59
C GLN A 49 32.79 -29.64 -15.33
N MET A 50 31.52 -29.57 -14.93
CA MET A 50 30.56 -28.60 -15.47
C MET A 50 30.95 -27.15 -15.15
N LEU A 51 31.54 -26.91 -13.98
CA LEU A 51 32.07 -25.60 -13.58
C LEU A 51 33.41 -25.26 -14.28
N GLU A 52 34.02 -26.21 -14.98
CA GLU A 52 35.24 -26.03 -15.75
C GLU A 52 34.99 -25.92 -17.27
N ASP A 53 33.80 -26.32 -17.75
CA ASP A 53 33.41 -26.24 -19.16
C ASP A 53 32.97 -24.81 -19.56
N PRO A 54 33.69 -24.13 -20.46
CA PRO A 54 33.35 -22.76 -20.86
C PRO A 54 31.95 -22.60 -21.47
N ASP A 55 31.45 -23.63 -22.16
CA ASP A 55 30.15 -23.57 -22.82
C ASP A 55 29.00 -23.64 -21.78
N GLU A 56 29.11 -24.51 -20.78
CA GLU A 56 28.16 -24.60 -19.66
C GLU A 56 28.19 -23.33 -18.78
N LEU A 57 29.37 -22.76 -18.54
CA LEU A 57 29.51 -21.49 -17.82
C LEU A 57 28.81 -20.34 -18.55
N ALA A 58 28.90 -20.27 -19.88
CA ALA A 58 28.22 -19.24 -20.67
C ALA A 58 26.68 -19.36 -20.59
N VAL A 59 26.16 -20.60 -20.56
CA VAL A 59 24.73 -20.88 -20.37
C VAL A 59 24.26 -20.41 -18.98
N LEU A 60 25.05 -20.68 -17.93
CA LEU A 60 24.74 -20.21 -16.57
C LEU A 60 24.77 -18.68 -16.46
N GLU A 61 25.72 -18.02 -17.13
CA GLU A 61 25.80 -16.55 -17.18
C GLU A 61 24.60 -15.94 -17.92
N GLU A 62 24.17 -16.53 -19.05
CA GLU A 62 22.94 -16.11 -19.75
C GLU A 62 21.71 -16.26 -18.86
N ILE A 63 21.60 -17.38 -18.12
CA ILE A 63 20.52 -17.61 -17.16
C ILE A 63 20.53 -16.55 -16.06
N GLN A 64 21.69 -16.29 -15.46
CA GLN A 64 21.82 -15.31 -14.38
C GLN A 64 21.44 -13.91 -14.88
N GLN A 65 21.89 -13.52 -16.06
CA GLN A 65 21.57 -12.23 -16.65
C GLN A 65 20.06 -12.11 -16.95
N GLU A 66 19.44 -13.19 -17.43
CA GLU A 66 17.99 -13.21 -17.68
C GLU A 66 17.19 -13.11 -16.37
N LEU A 67 17.63 -13.76 -15.28
CA LEU A 67 17.00 -13.66 -13.96
C LEU A 67 17.06 -12.22 -13.43
N ILE A 68 18.23 -11.59 -13.48
CA ILE A 68 18.41 -10.19 -13.04
C ILE A 68 17.45 -9.27 -13.79
N LEU A 69 17.34 -9.43 -15.11
CA LEU A 69 16.43 -8.63 -15.92
C LEU A 69 14.96 -8.89 -15.59
N GLN A 70 14.59 -10.12 -15.25
CA GLN A 70 13.24 -10.44 -14.80
C GLN A 70 12.93 -9.80 -13.44
N GLU A 71 13.85 -9.87 -12.48
CA GLU A 71 13.70 -9.22 -11.17
C GLU A 71 13.54 -7.71 -11.31
N GLN A 72 14.40 -7.07 -12.11
CA GLN A 72 14.31 -5.64 -12.40
C GLN A 72 12.97 -5.27 -13.03
N SER A 73 12.51 -6.03 -14.03
CA SER A 73 11.22 -5.80 -14.67
C SER A 73 10.04 -5.93 -13.70
N VAL A 74 10.10 -6.86 -12.75
CA VAL A 74 9.05 -7.03 -11.73
C VAL A 74 9.03 -5.83 -10.78
N ILE A 75 10.19 -5.36 -10.34
CA ILE A 75 10.31 -4.16 -9.51
C ILE A 75 9.76 -2.94 -10.25
N GLU A 76 10.16 -2.74 -11.51
CA GLU A 76 9.68 -1.62 -12.34
C GLU A 76 8.17 -1.66 -12.60
N GLU A 77 7.56 -2.84 -12.73
CA GLU A 77 6.12 -2.98 -12.83
C GLU A 77 5.42 -2.58 -11.51
N TYR A 78 5.95 -3.05 -10.39
CA TYR A 78 5.41 -2.70 -9.07
C TYR A 78 5.52 -1.20 -8.79
N GLU A 79 6.67 -0.58 -9.08
CA GLU A 79 6.89 0.86 -8.93
C GLU A 79 5.93 1.68 -9.80
N ARG A 80 5.69 1.27 -11.05
CA ARG A 80 4.71 1.91 -11.93
C ARG A 80 3.28 1.78 -11.39
N SER A 81 2.92 0.63 -10.83
CA SER A 81 1.61 0.44 -10.19
C SER A 81 1.45 1.37 -8.99
N LEU A 82 2.48 1.48 -8.14
CA LEU A 82 2.47 2.38 -7.00
C LEU A 82 2.34 3.85 -7.41
N GLN A 83 3.08 4.26 -8.44
CA GLN A 83 2.97 5.63 -8.97
C GLN A 83 1.55 5.92 -9.48
N PHE A 84 0.92 4.97 -10.18
CA PHE A 84 -0.46 5.11 -10.63
C PHE A 84 -1.44 5.23 -9.45
N ASP A 85 -1.29 4.39 -8.43
CA ASP A 85 -2.13 4.45 -7.23
C ASP A 85 -1.97 5.78 -6.49
N GLU A 86 -0.72 6.27 -6.37
CA GLU A 86 -0.42 7.57 -5.79
C GLU A 86 -1.03 8.72 -6.59
N GLU A 87 -0.89 8.72 -7.91
CA GLU A 87 -1.51 9.73 -8.79
C GLU A 87 -3.05 9.74 -8.67
N CYS A 88 -3.66 8.56 -8.57
CA CYS A 88 -5.10 8.42 -8.37
C CYS A 88 -5.54 9.02 -7.02
N LEU A 89 -4.83 8.69 -5.94
CA LEU A 89 -5.09 9.25 -4.62
C LEU A 89 -4.90 10.77 -4.60
N ASN A 90 -3.83 11.28 -5.21
CA ASN A 90 -3.57 12.71 -5.32
C ASN A 90 -4.69 13.43 -6.09
N ALA A 91 -5.16 12.89 -7.21
CA ALA A 91 -6.28 13.46 -7.94
C ALA A 91 -7.59 13.48 -7.12
N MET A 92 -7.83 12.47 -6.29
CA MET A 92 -8.96 12.45 -5.36
C MET A 92 -8.83 13.51 -4.26
N LEU A 93 -7.62 13.70 -3.71
CA LEU A 93 -7.32 14.74 -2.73
C LEU A 93 -7.47 16.14 -3.32
N ASP A 94 -6.96 16.37 -4.52
CA ASP A 94 -7.12 17.65 -5.25
C ASP A 94 -8.60 17.98 -5.46
N GLY A 95 -9.42 16.98 -5.78
CA GLY A 95 -10.87 17.13 -5.90
C GLY A 95 -11.55 17.55 -4.59
N LEU A 96 -11.03 17.08 -3.44
CA LEU A 96 -11.52 17.46 -2.12
C LEU A 96 -11.07 18.88 -1.74
N ASP A 97 -9.79 19.21 -1.97
CA ASP A 97 -9.18 20.50 -1.66
C ASP A 97 -9.74 21.64 -2.52
N ALA A 98 -10.06 21.37 -3.80
CA ALA A 98 -10.68 22.33 -4.71
C ALA A 98 -11.99 22.91 -4.16
N SER A 99 -12.70 22.16 -3.32
CA SER A 99 -13.97 22.60 -2.76
C SER A 99 -13.81 23.68 -1.69
N ASN A 100 -12.62 23.83 -1.08
CA ASN A 100 -12.36 24.77 0.02
C ASN A 100 -13.38 24.66 1.19
N LYS A 101 -14.08 23.53 1.30
CA LYS A 101 -15.13 23.34 2.30
C LYS A 101 -14.55 22.79 3.58
N VAL A 102 -15.03 23.30 4.71
CA VAL A 102 -14.64 22.81 6.03
C VAL A 102 -15.64 21.76 6.47
N ILE A 103 -15.19 20.55 6.78
CA ILE A 103 -16.05 19.49 7.32
C ILE A 103 -16.52 19.90 8.73
N CYS A 104 -17.80 19.73 9.02
CA CYS A 104 -18.37 20.06 10.32
C CYS A 104 -17.78 19.17 11.42
N PRO A 105 -17.13 19.75 12.43
CA PRO A 105 -16.43 18.97 13.46
C PRO A 105 -17.38 18.25 14.43
N VAL A 106 -18.64 18.70 14.50
CA VAL A 106 -19.69 18.09 15.36
C VAL A 106 -20.24 16.80 14.75
N CYS A 107 -20.63 16.83 13.46
CA CYS A 107 -21.27 15.68 12.83
C CYS A 107 -20.33 14.84 11.97
N ARG A 108 -19.15 15.36 11.60
CA ARG A 108 -18.13 14.74 10.74
C ARG A 108 -18.66 14.19 9.41
N LYS A 109 -19.82 14.70 8.95
CA LYS A 109 -20.54 14.21 7.76
C LYS A 109 -20.80 15.32 6.74
N ASN A 110 -21.20 16.49 7.22
CA ASN A 110 -21.63 17.61 6.37
C ASN A 110 -20.58 18.72 6.38
N ASN A 111 -20.56 19.53 5.33
CA ASN A 111 -19.71 20.72 5.26
C ASN A 111 -20.35 21.91 6.00
N LEU A 112 -19.52 22.70 6.67
CA LEU A 112 -19.87 24.01 7.20
C LEU A 112 -20.08 24.97 6.04
N THR A 113 -21.09 25.82 6.17
CA THR A 113 -21.35 26.93 5.24
C THR A 113 -21.26 28.23 6.02
N VAL A 114 -20.54 29.21 5.49
CA VAL A 114 -20.46 30.56 6.08
C VAL A 114 -21.22 31.53 5.18
N ARG A 115 -22.28 32.16 5.70
CA ARG A 115 -23.01 33.24 5.02
C ARG A 115 -23.22 34.39 5.98
N ASN A 116 -22.93 35.62 5.57
CA ASN A 116 -23.18 36.82 6.38
C ASN A 116 -22.65 36.72 7.83
N HIS A 117 -21.43 36.21 8.03
CA HIS A 117 -20.80 35.99 9.35
C HIS A 117 -21.46 34.91 10.23
N LEU A 118 -22.37 34.14 9.65
CA LEU A 118 -23.05 33.02 10.29
C LEU A 118 -22.50 31.70 9.74
N VAL A 119 -22.10 30.82 10.64
CA VAL A 119 -21.63 29.46 10.34
C VAL A 119 -22.73 28.49 10.66
N PHE A 120 -23.17 27.69 9.68
CA PHE A 120 -24.19 26.69 9.90
C PHE A 120 -23.90 25.35 9.22
N CYS A 121 -24.51 24.28 9.74
CA CYS A 121 -24.43 22.93 9.21
C CYS A 121 -25.82 22.28 9.20
N GLN A 122 -26.02 21.33 8.29
CA GLN A 122 -27.26 20.53 8.21
C GLN A 122 -27.49 19.63 9.44
N CYS A 123 -26.49 19.46 10.32
CA CYS A 123 -26.67 18.77 11.59
C CYS A 123 -27.30 19.62 12.70
N GLY A 124 -27.61 20.91 12.43
CA GLY A 124 -28.17 21.83 13.42
C GLY A 124 -27.14 22.72 14.14
N LEU A 125 -25.86 22.65 13.78
CA LEU A 125 -24.86 23.61 14.23
C LEU A 125 -25.18 25.00 13.64
N HIS A 126 -25.22 26.01 14.49
CA HIS A 126 -25.45 27.40 14.11
C HIS A 126 -24.68 28.32 15.07
N ILE A 127 -23.74 29.09 14.53
CA ILE A 127 -22.85 29.98 15.28
C ILE A 127 -22.82 31.32 14.58
N SER A 128 -23.03 32.39 15.34
CA SER A 128 -22.86 33.76 14.87
C SER A 128 -21.58 34.31 15.48
N THR A 129 -20.65 34.79 14.65
CA THR A 129 -19.46 35.46 15.15
C THR A 129 -19.10 36.60 14.20
N GLN A 130 -19.03 37.82 14.73
CA GLN A 130 -18.73 39.00 13.92
C GLN A 130 -17.38 38.88 13.20
N GLY A 131 -17.36 39.21 11.91
CA GLY A 131 -16.13 39.15 11.09
C GLY A 131 -15.64 37.72 10.80
N MET A 132 -16.48 36.70 11.01
CA MET A 132 -16.14 35.32 10.63
C MET A 132 -16.20 35.15 9.11
N THR A 133 -15.16 34.54 8.55
CA THR A 133 -15.03 34.16 7.13
C THR A 133 -14.66 32.68 7.04
N GLU A 134 -14.87 32.05 5.88
CA GLU A 134 -14.51 30.64 5.68
C GLU A 134 -13.03 30.37 5.96
N GLY A 135 -12.14 31.25 5.48
CA GLY A 135 -10.70 31.12 5.70
C GLY A 135 -10.30 31.29 7.17
N LYS A 136 -10.91 32.24 7.90
CA LYS A 136 -10.64 32.44 9.33
C LYS A 136 -11.15 31.29 10.18
N LEU A 137 -12.33 30.76 9.86
CA LEU A 137 -12.90 29.60 10.53
C LEU A 137 -12.00 28.37 10.33
N ARG A 138 -11.51 28.15 9.11
CA ARG A 138 -10.60 27.06 8.78
C ARG A 138 -9.30 27.15 9.59
N SER A 139 -8.62 28.30 9.54
CA SER A 139 -7.35 28.45 10.24
C SER A 139 -7.49 28.30 11.75
N LEU A 140 -8.59 28.77 12.33
CA LEU A 140 -8.88 28.57 13.76
C LEU A 140 -9.06 27.10 14.11
N LEU A 141 -9.85 26.35 13.33
CA LEU A 141 -10.06 24.92 13.57
C LEU A 141 -8.78 24.12 13.36
N GLU A 142 -8.05 24.38 12.28
CA GLU A 142 -6.80 23.69 11.95
C GLU A 142 -5.73 23.94 13.01
N ASN A 143 -5.52 25.19 13.42
CA ASN A 143 -4.56 25.52 14.47
C ASN A 143 -4.94 24.86 15.80
N SER A 144 -6.22 24.89 16.18
CA SER A 144 -6.66 24.35 17.47
C SER A 144 -6.56 22.82 17.52
N VAL A 145 -6.94 22.13 16.44
CA VAL A 145 -6.81 20.67 16.34
C VAL A 145 -5.34 20.24 16.25
N THR A 146 -4.51 20.99 15.52
CA THR A 146 -3.07 20.71 15.40
C THR A 146 -2.36 20.92 16.74
N GLU A 147 -2.68 21.99 17.46
CA GLU A 147 -2.13 22.20 18.80
C GLU A 147 -2.50 21.07 19.77
N HIS A 148 -3.74 20.57 19.68
CA HIS A 148 -4.20 19.42 20.46
C HIS A 148 -3.46 18.13 20.09
N SER A 149 -3.28 17.86 18.79
CA SER A 149 -2.62 16.62 18.31
C SER A 149 -1.16 16.52 18.73
N HIS A 150 -0.48 17.65 18.94
CA HIS A 150 0.87 17.67 19.50
C HIS A 150 0.96 17.21 20.96
N ARG A 151 -0.14 17.28 21.71
CA ARG A 151 -0.18 16.96 23.15
C ARG A 151 -1.00 15.71 23.47
N CYS A 152 -1.85 15.26 22.55
CA CYS A 152 -2.81 14.19 22.77
C CYS A 152 -3.06 13.38 21.49
N PHE A 153 -3.14 12.05 21.62
CA PHE A 153 -3.48 11.15 20.51
C PHE A 153 -4.99 10.90 20.36
N HIS A 154 -5.81 11.42 21.27
CA HIS A 154 -7.26 11.29 21.20
C HIS A 154 -7.88 12.34 20.27
N ASN A 155 -8.93 11.94 19.58
CA ASN A 155 -9.71 12.84 18.74
C ASN A 155 -10.49 13.84 19.61
N PRO A 156 -10.35 15.16 19.37
CA PRO A 156 -11.13 16.15 20.09
C PRO A 156 -12.62 16.01 19.76
N GLU A 157 -13.45 16.22 20.78
CA GLU A 157 -14.90 16.35 20.67
C GLU A 157 -15.28 17.82 20.54
N PHE A 158 -16.29 18.08 19.72
CA PHE A 158 -16.79 19.43 19.48
C PHE A 158 -18.25 19.52 19.89
N THR A 159 -18.55 20.52 20.71
CA THR A 159 -19.90 20.76 21.22
C THR A 159 -20.28 22.21 20.99
N VAL A 160 -21.58 22.46 20.84
CA VAL A 160 -22.12 23.81 20.69
C VAL A 160 -22.72 24.21 22.01
N THR A 161 -22.26 25.33 22.56
CA THR A 161 -22.83 25.90 23.78
C THR A 161 -23.63 27.14 23.42
N SER A 162 -24.93 27.14 23.69
CA SER A 162 -25.74 28.36 23.66
C SER A 162 -25.65 29.04 25.02
N GLY A 163 -24.90 30.14 25.12
CA GLY A 163 -24.89 30.97 26.32
C GLY A 163 -26.22 31.69 26.52
N MET A 164 -26.51 32.14 27.75
CA MET A 164 -27.69 32.96 28.06
C MET A 164 -27.67 34.33 27.35
N GLU A 165 -26.54 34.74 26.77
CA GLU A 165 -26.34 35.95 25.97
C GLU A 165 -26.15 35.60 24.49
N GLU A 166 -27.20 35.05 23.86
CA GLU A 166 -27.52 34.95 22.41
C GLU A 166 -26.50 34.38 21.40
N GLU A 167 -25.21 34.28 21.71
CA GLU A 167 -24.16 33.82 20.79
C GLU A 167 -23.77 32.37 21.09
N ALA A 168 -24.23 31.46 20.23
CA ALA A 168 -23.79 30.07 20.26
C ALA A 168 -22.30 29.97 19.91
N SER A 169 -21.52 29.31 20.75
CA SER A 169 -20.07 29.13 20.60
C SER A 169 -19.69 27.67 20.36
N LEU A 170 -18.62 27.43 19.60
CA LEU A 170 -18.05 26.09 19.40
C LEU A 170 -16.97 25.82 20.45
N LEU A 171 -17.15 24.78 21.24
CA LEU A 171 -16.17 24.33 22.23
C LEU A 171 -15.49 23.05 21.75
N MET A 172 -14.16 23.01 21.89
CA MET A 172 -13.35 21.80 21.72
C MET A 172 -13.00 21.22 23.09
N SER A 173 -13.28 19.94 23.29
CA SER A 173 -12.98 19.19 24.52
C SER A 173 -12.22 17.91 24.18
N CYS A 174 -11.29 17.50 25.03
CA CYS A 174 -10.65 16.19 24.91
C CYS A 174 -11.43 15.18 25.77
N PRO A 175 -11.92 14.07 25.19
CA PRO A 175 -12.34 12.93 26.00
C PRO A 175 -11.08 12.36 26.68
N VAL A 176 -11.10 12.31 28.01
CA VAL A 176 -10.02 11.76 28.85
C VAL A 176 -10.14 10.24 28.92
#